data_AF-A0A9D6N564-F1
#
_entry.id   AF-A0A9D6N564-F1
#
_cell.length_a   1.000
_cell.length_b   1.000
_cell.length_c   1.000
_cell.angle_alpha   90.00
_cell.angle_beta   90.00
_cell.angle_gamma   90.00
#
_symmetry.space_group_name_H-M   'P 1'
#
loop_
_entity.id
_entity.type
_entity.pdbx_description
1 polymer ?
#
loop_
_entity_poly.entity_id
_entity_poly.type
_entity_poly.pdbx_seq_one_letter_code
_entity_poly.pdbx_strand_id
1 'polypeptide(L)'
;MRSLFSALLFALVLKPASAFSAEIRVWKGGGASNLWSLSDNWSNGAPQDGDSVLLSRNPLGLPFTAVNDITNLALRKIVVEAQSYNLSGGKIRLSEGIEVGSPMGAAALVASLPVDFVGSAMSLLIQDNSGLQISSTVTASPGTVVTIDGSITLRLTGGGAYAAETHLVRGFLALLFAPLSVGGPVIVGGGANVANIITQAGNQFANRPPVTILTNGSFFNIATFQDIGAFKLDGGTLSLGGTAPQGRIAVNGDAVLTGEGTVNVSAFSSGIPGELSVTGRVSIAHCKLRVFSTVATTAPAVFIRNDGADPVEGVFDGLPEGSLISVVDKVFEITYHGGDGNDVALIPRGALVMTAIHLGSPNSMVVEGIGPANALIHIEASPGIASPGWTFRGETASDAGGLFRFMDPFLSSSGPLFYRAALP
;
A
#
# COMPACT_ATOMS: atom_id res chain seq x y z
N MET A 1 59.52 64.36 -23.52
CA MET A 1 58.18 64.56 -22.93
C MET A 1 57.24 63.52 -23.51
N ARG A 2 57.02 62.42 -22.79
CA ARG A 2 56.05 61.36 -23.13
C ARG A 2 54.96 61.41 -22.05
N SER A 3 53.73 61.67 -22.47
CA SER A 3 52.53 61.71 -21.63
C SER A 3 51.98 60.28 -21.49
N LEU A 4 51.93 59.77 -20.27
CA LEU A 4 51.27 58.52 -19.89
C LEU A 4 49.92 58.86 -19.25
N PHE A 5 48.83 58.55 -19.93
CA PHE A 5 47.49 58.55 -19.35
C PHE A 5 47.33 57.29 -18.48
N SER A 6 47.15 57.49 -17.17
CA SER A 6 46.85 56.41 -16.22
C SER A 6 45.34 56.35 -16.01
N ALA A 7 44.71 55.24 -16.40
CA ALA A 7 43.30 54.97 -16.16
C ALA A 7 43.10 54.44 -14.73
N LEU A 8 42.32 55.17 -13.93
CA LEU A 8 41.98 54.78 -12.56
C LEU A 8 40.81 53.78 -12.61
N LEU A 9 41.08 52.50 -12.32
CA LEU A 9 40.07 51.45 -12.20
C LEU A 9 39.46 51.49 -10.80
N PHE A 10 38.20 51.91 -10.68
CA PHE A 10 37.44 51.85 -9.42
C PHE A 10 36.99 50.40 -9.19
N ALA A 11 37.64 49.68 -8.29
CA ALA A 11 37.19 48.36 -7.85
C ALA A 11 35.99 48.53 -6.91
N LEU A 12 34.79 48.21 -7.41
CA LEU A 12 33.58 48.06 -6.60
C LEU A 12 33.75 46.82 -5.72
N VAL A 13 34.08 47.02 -4.44
CA VAL A 13 34.08 45.95 -3.44
C VAL A 13 32.61 45.59 -3.16
N LEU A 14 32.07 44.61 -3.90
CA LEU A 14 30.87 43.90 -3.47
C LEU A 14 31.22 43.21 -2.15
N LYS A 15 30.65 43.70 -1.05
CA LYS A 15 30.62 42.94 0.20
C LYS A 15 29.96 41.59 -0.13
N PRO A 16 30.59 40.44 0.18
CA PRO A 16 29.87 39.17 0.09
C PRO A 16 28.63 39.31 0.97
N ALA A 17 27.46 38.92 0.42
CA ALA A 17 26.26 38.78 1.22
C ALA A 17 26.63 37.91 2.42
N SER A 18 26.43 38.43 3.63
CA SER A 18 26.64 37.67 4.85
C SER A 18 25.87 36.36 4.72
N ALA A 19 26.58 35.24 4.65
CA ALA A 19 25.95 33.94 4.81
C ALA A 19 25.34 33.95 6.22
N PHE A 20 24.02 34.10 6.32
CA PHE A 20 23.32 33.92 7.57
C PHE A 20 23.59 32.48 8.02
N SER A 21 24.05 32.32 9.26
CA SER A 21 24.23 30.99 9.85
C SER A 21 22.85 30.34 9.92
N ALA A 22 22.68 29.17 9.31
CA ALA A 22 21.43 28.41 9.39
C ALA A 22 21.02 28.23 10.85
N GLU A 23 19.86 28.76 11.23
CA GLU A 23 19.36 28.73 12.60
C GLU A 23 18.03 27.98 12.67
N ILE A 24 17.70 27.43 13.85
CA ILE A 24 16.36 26.92 14.12
C ILE A 24 15.54 28.06 14.72
N ARG A 25 14.60 28.61 13.96
CA ARG A 25 13.67 29.64 14.42
C ARG A 25 12.53 29.00 15.21
N VAL A 26 12.33 29.43 16.45
CA VAL A 26 11.33 28.83 17.33
C VAL A 26 10.07 29.69 17.36
N TRP A 27 8.97 29.13 16.86
CA TRP A 27 7.66 29.78 16.92
C TRP A 27 7.13 29.73 18.35
N LYS A 28 6.77 30.91 18.88
CA LYS A 28 6.06 31.08 20.16
C LYS A 28 4.66 31.67 20.01
N GLY A 29 4.36 32.32 18.88
CA GLY A 29 3.03 32.86 18.56
C GLY A 29 2.55 33.95 19.52
N GLY A 30 3.48 34.74 20.07
CA GLY A 30 3.21 35.79 21.07
C GLY A 30 2.96 37.19 20.50
N GLY A 31 2.95 37.35 19.19
CA GLY A 31 2.75 38.64 18.50
C GLY A 31 1.27 39.01 18.32
N ALA A 32 1.03 40.20 17.79
CA ALA A 32 -0.32 40.75 17.59
C ALA A 32 -1.15 40.04 16.49
N SER A 33 -0.50 39.26 15.62
CA SER A 33 -1.13 38.40 14.61
C SER A 33 -0.29 37.13 14.43
N ASN A 34 -0.76 36.18 13.61
CA ASN A 34 -0.09 34.90 13.38
C ASN A 34 0.83 34.87 12.14
N LEU A 35 1.28 36.04 11.67
CA LEU A 35 2.16 36.18 10.50
C LEU A 35 3.62 35.82 10.84
N TRP A 36 4.31 35.10 9.93
CA TRP A 36 5.71 34.70 10.08
C TRP A 36 6.70 35.86 10.01
N SER A 37 6.39 36.93 9.27
CA SER A 37 7.25 38.11 9.16
C SER A 37 7.40 38.90 10.47
N LEU A 38 6.49 38.74 11.44
CA LEU A 38 6.53 39.46 12.70
C LEU A 38 7.53 38.80 13.66
N SER A 39 8.63 39.50 13.97
CA SER A 39 9.68 39.01 14.88
C SER A 39 9.15 38.62 16.26
N ASP A 40 8.09 39.28 16.74
CA ASP A 40 7.49 39.02 18.05
C ASP A 40 6.86 37.62 18.17
N ASN A 41 6.55 36.98 17.04
CA ASN A 41 6.07 35.60 17.02
C ASN A 41 7.18 34.55 17.20
N TRP A 42 8.44 34.97 17.19
CA TRP A 42 9.60 34.09 17.23
C TRP A 42 10.46 34.38 18.45
N SER A 43 11.10 33.35 19.00
CA SER A 43 12.00 33.50 20.15
C SER A 43 13.34 34.13 19.76
N ASN A 44 13.74 33.96 18.51
CA ASN A 44 15.05 34.31 17.98
C ASN A 44 14.97 34.93 16.58
N GLY A 45 13.90 35.70 16.30
CA GLY A 45 13.71 36.42 15.03
C GLY A 45 12.94 35.62 13.97
N ALA A 46 12.43 36.34 12.96
CA ALA A 46 11.65 35.73 11.88
C ALA A 46 12.54 34.87 10.96
N PRO A 47 11.99 33.79 10.35
CA PRO A 47 12.72 32.93 9.41
C PRO A 47 13.23 33.66 8.18
N GLN A 48 14.41 33.25 7.77
CA GLN A 48 15.06 33.65 6.53
C GLN A 48 15.43 32.41 5.70
N ASP A 49 15.87 32.64 4.47
CA ASP A 49 16.31 31.55 3.60
C ASP A 49 17.47 30.77 4.22
N GLY A 50 17.38 29.44 4.21
CA GLY A 50 18.35 28.52 4.81
C GLY A 50 18.07 28.14 6.26
N ASP A 51 17.12 28.79 6.94
CA ASP A 51 16.74 28.44 8.31
C ASP A 51 15.91 27.15 8.36
N SER A 52 15.81 26.58 9.56
CA SER A 52 14.77 25.62 9.92
C SER A 52 13.77 26.28 10.86
N VAL A 53 12.54 25.78 10.93
CA VAL A 53 11.54 26.27 11.88
C VAL A 53 11.11 25.19 12.85
N LEU A 54 10.92 25.55 14.12
CA LEU A 54 10.36 24.71 15.16
C LEU A 54 9.02 25.28 15.61
N LEU A 55 7.96 24.52 15.32
CA LEU A 55 6.61 24.76 15.80
C LEU A 55 6.41 24.02 17.12
N SER A 56 6.86 24.67 18.20
CA SER A 56 6.84 24.12 19.55
C SER A 56 5.44 24.11 20.17
N ARG A 57 5.26 23.26 21.19
CA ARG A 57 4.03 23.24 21.99
C ARG A 57 3.91 24.49 22.86
N ASN A 58 2.78 25.19 22.77
CA ASN A 58 2.44 26.34 23.62
C ASN A 58 1.88 25.83 24.97
N PRO A 59 2.45 26.25 26.11
CA PRO A 59 2.01 25.86 27.45
C PRO A 59 0.53 26.17 27.77
N LEU A 60 -0.11 27.08 27.04
CA LEU A 60 -1.47 27.57 27.31
C LEU A 60 -2.57 26.90 26.46
N GLY A 61 -2.24 25.92 25.61
CA GLY A 61 -3.23 25.11 24.89
C GLY A 61 -4.10 25.84 23.84
N LEU A 62 -3.65 27.00 23.35
CA LEU A 62 -4.34 27.78 22.29
C LEU A 62 -4.28 27.08 20.92
N PRO A 63 -5.23 27.31 20.00
CA PRO A 63 -5.17 26.75 18.65
C PRO A 63 -3.96 27.31 17.89
N PHE A 64 -3.09 26.40 17.46
CA PHE A 64 -1.81 26.69 16.84
C PHE A 64 -1.94 27.03 15.36
N THR A 65 -2.28 28.27 15.05
CA THR A 65 -2.28 28.75 13.66
C THR A 65 -1.02 29.58 13.40
N ALA A 66 -0.40 29.40 12.24
CA ALA A 66 0.55 30.37 11.70
C ALA A 66 0.36 30.54 10.20
N VAL A 67 0.70 31.74 9.73
CA VAL A 67 0.56 32.13 8.33
C VAL A 67 1.94 32.54 7.84
N ASN A 68 2.50 31.75 6.92
CA ASN A 68 3.68 32.17 6.18
C ASN A 68 3.29 33.28 5.21
N ASP A 69 3.67 34.52 5.49
CA ASP A 69 3.53 35.67 4.60
C ASP A 69 4.86 36.06 3.92
N ILE A 70 5.93 35.32 4.22
CA ILE A 70 7.24 35.53 3.61
C ILE A 70 7.24 34.90 2.22
N THR A 71 7.48 35.73 1.21
CA THR A 71 7.42 35.31 -0.19
C THR A 71 8.57 34.37 -0.53
N ASN A 72 8.25 33.20 -1.09
CA ASN A 72 9.23 32.25 -1.65
C ASN A 72 10.25 31.67 -0.65
N LEU A 73 9.97 31.75 0.65
CA LEU A 73 10.85 31.33 1.74
C LEU A 73 11.40 29.90 1.53
N ALA A 74 12.73 29.80 1.52
CA ALA A 74 13.46 28.55 1.41
C ALA A 74 13.93 28.09 2.79
N LEU A 75 13.31 27.04 3.32
CA LEU A 75 13.71 26.43 4.59
C LEU A 75 14.50 25.15 4.34
N ARG A 76 15.33 24.78 5.31
CA ARG A 76 15.91 23.44 5.38
C ARG A 76 14.84 22.45 5.85
N LYS A 77 14.30 22.69 7.06
CA LYS A 77 13.41 21.76 7.74
C LYS A 77 12.28 22.45 8.50
N ILE A 78 11.13 21.79 8.60
CA ILE A 78 10.05 22.12 9.54
C ILE A 78 10.02 21.05 10.62
N VAL A 79 10.04 21.42 11.89
CA VAL A 79 9.90 20.53 13.04
C VAL A 79 8.63 20.91 13.80
N VAL A 80 7.80 19.94 14.15
CA VAL A 80 6.52 20.16 14.85
C VAL A 80 6.42 19.26 16.07
N GLU A 81 6.34 19.90 17.24
CA GLU A 81 6.11 19.23 18.52
C GLU A 81 4.72 19.54 19.10
N ALA A 82 4.01 20.50 18.48
CA ALA A 82 2.70 20.93 18.92
C ALA A 82 1.59 19.93 18.57
N GLN A 83 0.53 19.95 19.37
CA GLN A 83 -0.70 19.21 19.09
C GLN A 83 -1.55 19.99 18.09
N SER A 84 -1.77 19.42 16.90
CA SER A 84 -2.68 19.94 15.86
C SER A 84 -2.41 21.37 15.40
N TYR A 85 -1.24 21.59 14.80
CA TYR A 85 -0.80 22.85 14.20
C TYR A 85 -1.39 23.06 12.81
N ASN A 86 -1.98 24.23 12.55
CA ASN A 86 -2.45 24.66 11.23
C ASN A 86 -1.50 25.71 10.65
N LEU A 87 -0.78 25.35 9.59
CA LEU A 87 0.11 26.25 8.86
C LEU A 87 -0.52 26.61 7.51
N SER A 88 -0.61 27.89 7.18
CA SER A 88 -1.17 28.38 5.91
C SER A 88 -0.33 29.51 5.31
N GLY A 89 -0.77 30.08 4.19
CA GLY A 89 -0.14 31.24 3.56
C GLY A 89 0.62 30.90 2.27
N GLY A 90 1.71 31.65 2.03
CA GLY A 90 2.57 31.57 0.87
C GLY A 90 3.42 30.31 0.81
N LYS A 91 3.88 29.98 -0.40
CA LYS A 91 4.71 28.80 -0.70
C LYS A 91 5.97 28.72 0.16
N ILE A 92 6.31 27.51 0.60
CA ILE A 92 7.60 27.17 1.23
C ILE A 92 8.38 26.21 0.31
N ARG A 93 9.70 26.42 0.20
CA ARG A 93 10.63 25.45 -0.41
C ARG A 93 11.38 24.72 0.70
N LEU A 94 11.50 23.41 0.62
CA LEU A 94 12.21 22.59 1.61
C LEU A 94 13.36 21.82 0.97
N SER A 95 14.55 21.90 1.59
CA SER A 95 15.73 21.16 1.15
C SER A 95 16.06 19.91 1.97
N GLU A 96 15.46 19.72 3.15
CA GLU A 96 15.73 18.55 4.01
C GLU A 96 14.49 17.79 4.44
N GLY A 97 13.39 18.45 4.83
CA GLY A 97 12.14 17.75 5.12
C GLY A 97 11.28 18.29 6.24
N ILE A 98 10.45 17.40 6.81
CA ILE A 98 9.50 17.70 7.87
C ILE A 98 9.63 16.62 8.94
N GLU A 99 9.69 17.04 10.20
CA GLU A 99 9.61 16.16 11.36
C GLU A 99 8.39 16.52 12.19
N VAL A 100 7.54 15.54 12.47
CA VAL A 100 6.36 15.69 13.33
C VAL A 100 6.45 14.68 14.45
N GLY A 101 6.60 15.15 15.67
CA GLY A 101 6.76 14.29 16.83
C GLY A 101 6.95 15.07 18.11
N SER A 102 6.50 14.51 19.22
CA SER A 102 6.79 15.07 20.54
C SER A 102 7.04 13.94 21.54
N PRO A 103 7.83 14.18 22.60
CA PRO A 103 8.01 13.21 23.67
C PRO A 103 6.71 12.76 24.35
N MET A 104 5.62 13.51 24.19
CA MET A 104 4.30 13.22 24.77
C MET A 104 3.32 12.59 23.76
N GLY A 105 3.74 12.38 22.50
CA GLY A 105 2.87 11.93 21.41
C GLY A 105 1.87 12.99 20.91
N ALA A 106 1.02 12.60 19.96
CA ALA A 106 -0.08 13.42 19.42
C ALA A 106 0.35 14.73 18.71
N ALA A 107 1.60 14.82 18.26
CA ALA A 107 2.01 15.96 17.44
C ALA A 107 1.29 15.88 16.08
N ALA A 108 0.78 17.01 15.59
CA ALA A 108 0.13 17.01 14.29
C ALA A 108 0.36 18.33 13.54
N LEU A 109 0.52 18.23 12.23
CA LEU A 109 0.65 19.37 11.32
C LEU A 109 -0.35 19.24 10.18
N VAL A 110 -1.18 20.26 10.00
CA VAL A 110 -2.01 20.49 8.82
C VAL A 110 -1.44 21.69 8.07
N ALA A 111 -0.72 21.43 6.97
CA ALA A 111 -0.15 22.45 6.11
C ALA A 111 -1.09 22.71 4.92
N SER A 112 -1.74 23.87 4.91
CA SER A 112 -2.66 24.35 3.86
C SER A 112 -2.02 25.42 2.97
N LEU A 113 -0.74 25.24 2.61
CA LEU A 113 0.03 26.11 1.73
C LEU A 113 0.83 25.27 0.72
N PRO A 114 1.26 25.85 -0.43
CA PRO A 114 2.09 25.13 -1.38
C PRO A 114 3.46 24.77 -0.78
N VAL A 115 3.94 23.54 -1.04
CA VAL A 115 5.24 23.04 -0.60
C VAL A 115 6.02 22.53 -1.80
N ASP A 116 7.22 23.08 -2.04
CA ASP A 116 8.14 22.56 -3.04
C ASP A 116 9.28 21.81 -2.34
N PHE A 117 9.43 20.53 -2.62
CA PHE A 117 10.60 19.76 -2.23
C PHE A 117 11.71 20.00 -3.26
N VAL A 118 12.76 20.71 -2.83
CA VAL A 118 13.89 21.13 -3.69
C VAL A 118 15.20 20.41 -3.34
N GLY A 119 15.24 19.69 -2.21
CA GLY A 119 16.36 18.84 -1.85
C GLY A 119 16.45 17.60 -2.73
N SER A 120 17.66 17.06 -2.89
CA SER A 120 17.87 15.77 -3.57
C SER A 120 17.45 14.58 -2.69
N ALA A 121 17.50 14.74 -1.36
CA ALA A 121 17.05 13.76 -0.39
C ALA A 121 16.21 14.45 0.69
N MET A 122 14.93 14.08 0.75
CA MET A 122 13.94 14.66 1.65
C MET A 122 13.50 13.61 2.67
N SER A 123 13.44 13.98 3.94
CA SER A 123 12.98 13.12 5.03
C SER A 123 11.67 13.65 5.62
N LEU A 124 10.59 12.88 5.49
CA LEU A 124 9.33 13.09 6.18
C LEU A 124 9.25 12.10 7.34
N LEU A 125 9.65 12.54 8.52
CA LEU A 125 9.68 11.72 9.74
C LEU A 125 8.47 12.05 10.62
N ILE A 126 7.59 11.07 10.82
CA ILE A 126 6.40 11.18 11.65
C ILE A 126 6.51 10.15 12.77
N GLN A 127 6.68 10.62 14.00
CA GLN A 127 6.75 9.76 15.18
C GLN A 127 5.41 9.07 15.46
N ASP A 128 5.43 8.05 16.30
CA ASP A 128 4.22 7.31 16.67
C ASP A 128 3.14 8.22 17.24
N ASN A 129 1.88 7.88 16.92
CA ASN A 129 0.70 8.67 17.29
C ASN A 129 0.75 10.14 16.82
N SER A 130 1.56 10.46 15.81
CA SER A 130 1.63 11.79 15.19
C SER A 130 1.07 11.76 13.77
N GLY A 131 0.79 12.93 13.20
CA GLY A 131 0.20 13.02 11.86
C GLY A 131 0.64 14.23 11.07
N LEU A 132 0.96 14.02 9.80
CA LEU A 132 1.21 15.10 8.84
C LEU A 132 0.12 15.07 7.77
N GLN A 133 -0.51 16.22 7.54
CA GLN A 133 -1.41 16.46 6.43
C GLN A 133 -0.92 17.66 5.65
N ILE A 134 -0.67 17.49 4.35
CA ILE A 134 -0.43 18.61 3.43
C ILE A 134 -1.66 18.70 2.52
N SER A 135 -2.38 19.81 2.62
CA SER A 135 -3.70 20.07 2.01
C SER A 135 -3.63 21.07 0.85
N SER A 136 -2.52 21.10 0.12
CA SER A 136 -2.28 22.03 -0.99
C SER A 136 -1.31 21.41 -2.01
N THR A 137 -0.86 22.19 -3.00
CA THR A 137 0.08 21.71 -4.01
C THR A 137 1.41 21.31 -3.38
N VAL A 138 1.83 20.07 -3.63
CA VAL A 138 3.18 19.59 -3.33
C VAL A 138 3.89 19.32 -4.64
N THR A 139 5.09 19.85 -4.81
CA THR A 139 5.92 19.61 -5.99
C THR A 139 7.26 19.01 -5.60
N ALA A 140 7.84 18.21 -6.50
CA ALA A 140 9.18 17.67 -6.36
C ALA A 140 9.72 17.32 -7.75
N SER A 141 10.96 17.69 -8.03
CA SER A 141 11.58 17.42 -9.33
C SER A 141 11.98 15.95 -9.48
N PRO A 142 12.09 15.45 -10.73
CA PRO A 142 12.75 14.17 -10.98
C PRO A 142 14.18 14.18 -10.38
N GLY A 143 14.58 13.07 -9.75
CA GLY A 143 15.88 12.95 -9.06
C GLY A 143 15.86 13.34 -7.58
N THR A 144 14.77 13.93 -7.07
CA THR A 144 14.52 14.00 -5.63
C THR A 144 14.07 12.64 -5.12
N VAL A 145 14.64 12.19 -3.99
CA VAL A 145 14.14 11.05 -3.21
C VAL A 145 13.41 11.59 -1.99
N VAL A 146 12.16 11.18 -1.79
CA VAL A 146 11.36 11.49 -0.60
C VAL A 146 11.17 10.22 0.22
N THR A 147 11.83 10.17 1.37
CA THR A 147 11.68 9.08 2.34
C THR A 147 10.62 9.46 3.37
N ILE A 148 9.61 8.60 3.51
CA ILE A 148 8.50 8.74 4.45
C ILE A 148 8.64 7.64 5.51
N ASP A 149 8.75 8.07 6.76
CA ASP A 149 8.80 7.20 7.92
C ASP A 149 7.71 7.64 8.90
N GLY A 150 6.55 7.00 8.82
CA GLY A 150 5.39 7.25 9.66
C GLY A 150 4.12 7.57 8.87
N SER A 151 3.05 7.89 9.57
CA SER A 151 1.73 8.05 8.95
C SER A 151 1.50 9.47 8.43
N ILE A 152 1.18 9.59 7.14
CA ILE A 152 0.98 10.85 6.43
C ILE A 152 -0.24 10.79 5.52
N THR A 153 -0.93 11.92 5.41
CA THR A 153 -1.91 12.17 4.36
C THR A 153 -1.37 13.26 3.44
N LEU A 154 -1.09 12.90 2.20
CA LEU A 154 -0.68 13.88 1.18
C LEU A 154 -1.86 14.15 0.25
N ARG A 155 -2.41 15.37 0.31
CA ARG A 155 -3.27 15.87 -0.75
C ARG A 155 -2.38 16.51 -1.80
N LEU A 156 -1.95 15.69 -2.73
CA LEU A 156 -1.25 16.17 -3.92
C LEU A 156 -2.28 16.79 -4.87
N THR A 157 -2.00 17.97 -5.41
CA THR A 157 -2.83 18.64 -6.42
C THR A 157 -1.93 19.13 -7.54
N GLY A 158 -2.40 19.09 -8.79
CA GLY A 158 -1.72 19.76 -9.90
C GLY A 158 -1.05 18.88 -10.96
N GLY A 159 -1.26 17.55 -10.98
CA GLY A 159 -0.93 16.74 -12.15
C GLY A 159 0.58 16.56 -12.43
N GLY A 160 1.22 15.52 -11.90
CA GLY A 160 2.60 15.15 -12.27
C GLY A 160 3.71 16.12 -11.84
N ALA A 161 3.38 17.19 -11.11
CA ALA A 161 4.36 18.12 -10.53
C ALA A 161 5.16 17.52 -9.35
N TYR A 162 4.69 16.40 -8.80
CA TYR A 162 5.43 15.59 -7.84
C TYR A 162 6.03 14.38 -8.57
N ALA A 163 7.28 14.52 -9.02
CA ALA A 163 8.00 13.53 -9.81
C ALA A 163 9.16 12.87 -9.05
N ALA A 164 9.16 12.99 -7.72
CA ALA A 164 10.16 12.37 -6.87
C ALA A 164 9.98 10.86 -6.77
N GLU A 165 11.10 10.16 -6.60
CA GLU A 165 11.11 8.79 -6.11
C GLU A 165 10.66 8.79 -4.64
N THR A 166 9.61 8.03 -4.34
CA THR A 166 8.97 8.01 -3.01
C THR A 166 9.21 6.68 -2.33
N HIS A 167 9.86 6.72 -1.17
CA HIS A 167 10.11 5.55 -0.32
C HIS A 167 9.22 5.62 0.91
N LEU A 168 8.21 4.78 1.02
CA LEU A 168 7.45 4.61 2.25
C LEU A 168 8.07 3.46 3.05
N VAL A 169 8.84 3.79 4.08
CA VAL A 169 9.60 2.80 4.88
C VAL A 169 8.78 2.26 6.04
N ARG A 170 7.89 3.09 6.60
CA ARG A 170 7.00 2.74 7.72
C ARG A 170 5.74 3.59 7.69
N GLY A 171 4.65 3.06 8.23
CA GLY A 171 3.42 3.80 8.48
C GLY A 171 2.45 3.70 7.33
N PHE A 172 1.67 4.76 7.14
CA PHE A 172 0.58 4.77 6.18
C PHE A 172 0.64 6.03 5.31
N LEU A 173 0.58 5.86 3.99
CA LEU A 173 0.39 6.95 3.03
C LEU A 173 -1.01 6.86 2.44
N ALA A 174 -1.86 7.81 2.84
CA ALA A 174 -3.19 7.97 2.27
C ALA A 174 -3.10 8.86 1.02
N LEU A 175 -3.48 8.32 -0.14
CA LEU A 175 -3.70 9.11 -1.34
C LEU A 175 -5.22 9.26 -1.52
N LEU A 176 -5.74 10.45 -1.19
CA LEU A 176 -7.19 10.66 -0.98
C LEU A 176 -7.92 11.41 -2.10
N PHE A 177 -7.22 11.96 -3.09
CA PHE A 177 -7.83 12.83 -4.10
C PHE A 177 -7.29 12.57 -5.51
N ALA A 178 -8.14 12.82 -6.51
CA ALA A 178 -7.78 12.99 -7.92
C ALA A 178 -7.82 14.50 -8.26
N PRO A 179 -6.97 15.02 -9.15
CA PRO A 179 -6.34 14.33 -10.29
C PRO A 179 -5.03 13.60 -9.99
N LEU A 180 -4.56 12.84 -10.98
CA LEU A 180 -3.24 12.18 -11.06
C LEU A 180 -2.15 13.04 -10.42
N SER A 181 -1.29 12.46 -9.59
CA SER A 181 -0.43 13.28 -8.75
C SER A 181 0.99 12.75 -8.54
N VAL A 182 1.18 11.43 -8.45
CA VAL A 182 2.50 10.83 -8.24
C VAL A 182 3.12 10.45 -9.58
N GLY A 183 4.20 11.14 -9.96
CA GLY A 183 4.87 10.95 -11.24
C GLY A 183 6.19 10.16 -11.19
N GLY A 184 6.80 10.02 -10.01
CA GLY A 184 8.06 9.32 -9.83
C GLY A 184 7.89 7.91 -9.25
N PRO A 185 8.95 7.07 -9.27
CA PRO A 185 8.92 5.71 -8.75
C PRO A 185 8.41 5.63 -7.31
N VAL A 186 7.70 4.55 -6.98
CA VAL A 186 7.21 4.32 -5.61
C VAL A 186 7.74 3.00 -5.07
N ILE A 187 8.38 3.05 -3.91
CA ILE A 187 8.90 1.90 -3.18
C ILE A 187 8.22 1.85 -1.81
N VAL A 188 7.65 0.70 -1.45
CA VAL A 188 6.91 0.51 -0.19
C VAL A 188 7.49 -0.63 0.61
N GLY A 189 7.81 -0.39 1.87
CA GLY A 189 8.38 -1.38 2.79
C GLY A 189 9.91 -1.47 2.71
N GLY A 190 10.45 -2.65 3.00
CA GLY A 190 11.90 -2.92 3.04
C GLY A 190 12.53 -2.65 4.42
N GLY A 191 11.75 -2.16 5.37
CA GLY A 191 12.15 -2.01 6.77
C GLY A 191 11.59 -3.12 7.68
N ALA A 192 11.88 -3.01 8.97
CA ALA A 192 11.36 -3.92 10.00
C ALA A 192 9.88 -3.65 10.35
N ASN A 193 9.37 -2.47 10.00
CA ASN A 193 8.02 -2.04 10.33
C ASN A 193 7.10 -2.08 9.10
N VAL A 194 5.79 -2.14 9.34
CA VAL A 194 4.79 -2.17 8.28
C VAL A 194 4.70 -0.82 7.57
N ALA A 195 4.61 -0.86 6.25
CA ALA A 195 4.37 0.29 5.38
C ALA A 195 3.17 0.02 4.47
N ASN A 196 2.19 0.93 4.41
CA ASN A 196 0.98 0.73 3.63
C ASN A 196 0.65 1.95 2.76
N ILE A 197 0.31 1.71 1.49
CA ILE A 197 -0.36 2.69 0.65
C ILE A 197 -1.81 2.25 0.43
N ILE A 198 -2.76 3.17 0.64
CA ILE A 198 -4.15 2.98 0.23
C ILE A 198 -4.51 4.09 -0.74
N THR A 199 -5.05 3.68 -1.88
CA THR A 199 -5.61 4.58 -2.90
C THR A 199 -7.13 4.61 -2.78
N GLN A 200 -7.71 5.79 -2.59
CA GLN A 200 -9.15 5.92 -2.30
C GLN A 200 -9.97 6.71 -3.33
N ALA A 201 -9.32 7.42 -4.27
CA ALA A 201 -10.04 8.12 -5.33
C ALA A 201 -9.27 8.18 -6.66
N GLY A 202 -9.93 7.75 -7.74
CA GLY A 202 -9.43 7.84 -9.12
C GLY A 202 -8.06 7.19 -9.33
N ASN A 203 -7.48 7.39 -10.53
CA ASN A 203 -6.07 7.08 -10.75
C ASN A 203 -5.20 8.19 -10.13
N GLN A 204 -4.17 7.79 -9.37
CA GLN A 204 -3.32 8.71 -8.61
C GLN A 204 -1.88 8.78 -9.14
N PHE A 205 -1.55 7.93 -10.10
CA PHE A 205 -0.21 7.81 -10.67
C PHE A 205 -0.16 8.47 -12.06
N ALA A 206 0.52 9.61 -12.14
CA ALA A 206 0.76 10.33 -13.39
C ALA A 206 1.95 9.70 -14.13
N ASN A 207 1.95 9.63 -15.46
CA ASN A 207 3.09 9.12 -16.24
C ASN A 207 3.49 7.66 -15.96
N ARG A 208 2.63 6.88 -15.29
CA ARG A 208 2.82 5.44 -15.06
C ARG A 208 4.19 5.12 -14.42
N PRO A 209 4.51 5.67 -13.23
CA PRO A 209 5.73 5.34 -12.53
C PRO A 209 5.79 3.85 -12.19
N PRO A 210 7.00 3.26 -12.10
CA PRO A 210 7.14 1.92 -11.58
C PRO A 210 6.79 1.90 -10.08
N VAL A 211 6.20 0.79 -9.64
CA VAL A 211 5.83 0.55 -8.23
C VAL A 211 6.47 -0.75 -7.76
N THR A 212 7.22 -0.67 -6.67
CA THR A 212 7.86 -1.83 -6.01
C THR A 212 7.35 -1.96 -4.58
N ILE A 213 6.83 -3.13 -4.24
CA ILE A 213 6.40 -3.47 -2.88
C ILE A 213 7.35 -4.51 -2.31
N LEU A 214 8.12 -4.10 -1.31
CA LEU A 214 9.10 -4.93 -0.60
C LEU A 214 8.45 -5.62 0.61
N THR A 215 9.21 -6.48 1.30
CA THR A 215 8.83 -7.08 2.59
C THR A 215 8.27 -6.05 3.58
N ASN A 216 7.22 -6.43 4.32
CA ASN A 216 6.43 -5.58 5.23
C ASN A 216 5.72 -4.39 4.56
N GLY A 217 5.88 -4.21 3.25
CA GLY A 217 5.14 -3.25 2.45
C GLY A 217 3.81 -3.82 1.97
N SER A 218 2.77 -2.99 1.93
CA SER A 218 1.51 -3.33 1.27
C SER A 218 1.02 -2.20 0.38
N PHE A 219 0.44 -2.59 -0.76
CA PHE A 219 -0.36 -1.71 -1.60
C PHE A 219 -1.79 -2.25 -1.65
N PHE A 220 -2.75 -1.42 -1.26
CA PHE A 220 -4.15 -1.82 -1.21
C PHE A 220 -4.99 -0.95 -2.15
N ASN A 221 -5.49 -1.60 -3.19
CA ASN A 221 -6.50 -1.01 -4.06
C ASN A 221 -7.88 -1.51 -3.62
N ILE A 222 -8.66 -0.64 -2.99
CA ILE A 222 -9.94 -1.03 -2.37
C ILE A 222 -11.13 -0.72 -3.29
N ALA A 223 -11.04 0.37 -4.05
CA ALA A 223 -12.22 0.95 -4.72
C ALA A 223 -11.88 1.80 -5.95
N THR A 224 -10.65 1.73 -6.48
CA THR A 224 -10.21 2.63 -7.55
C THR A 224 -9.51 1.92 -8.71
N PHE A 225 -9.47 2.58 -9.85
CA PHE A 225 -8.57 2.20 -10.94
C PHE A 225 -7.22 2.88 -10.76
N GLN A 226 -6.11 2.14 -10.87
CA GLN A 226 -4.75 2.70 -10.87
C GLN A 226 -4.03 2.35 -12.18
N ASP A 227 -3.32 3.32 -12.76
CA ASP A 227 -2.50 3.13 -13.97
C ASP A 227 -1.02 3.37 -13.63
N ILE A 228 -0.25 2.29 -13.57
CA ILE A 228 1.17 2.30 -13.16
C ILE A 228 2.07 1.79 -14.29
N GLY A 229 3.37 1.97 -14.12
CA GLY A 229 4.40 1.39 -15.00
C GLY A 229 4.67 -0.06 -14.62
N ALA A 230 5.93 -0.49 -14.75
CA ALA A 230 6.34 -1.82 -14.28
C ALA A 230 6.02 -2.01 -12.79
N PHE A 231 5.55 -3.21 -12.44
CA PHE A 231 5.17 -3.57 -11.08
C PHE A 231 6.07 -4.67 -10.55
N LYS A 232 6.60 -4.51 -9.34
CA LYS A 232 7.37 -5.54 -8.64
C LYS A 232 6.80 -5.78 -7.25
N LEU A 233 6.50 -7.03 -6.94
CA LEU A 233 6.22 -7.52 -5.60
C LEU A 233 7.40 -8.39 -5.18
N ASP A 234 8.07 -8.01 -4.09
CA ASP A 234 9.30 -8.65 -3.58
C ASP A 234 9.18 -8.83 -2.06
N GLY A 235 8.38 -9.81 -1.64
CA GLY A 235 8.11 -10.10 -0.23
C GLY A 235 6.98 -9.29 0.42
N GLY A 236 6.47 -8.25 -0.25
CA GLY A 236 5.35 -7.45 0.23
C GLY A 236 3.98 -8.08 0.02
N THR A 237 2.92 -7.30 0.24
CA THR A 237 1.53 -7.71 -0.03
C THR A 237 0.87 -6.79 -1.04
N LEU A 238 0.35 -7.36 -2.13
CA LEU A 238 -0.61 -6.70 -3.00
C LEU A 238 -2.01 -7.14 -2.60
N SER A 239 -2.90 -6.21 -2.24
CA SER A 239 -4.30 -6.53 -1.99
C SER A 239 -5.18 -5.97 -3.09
N LEU A 240 -5.80 -6.88 -3.85
CA LEU A 240 -6.78 -6.61 -4.89
C LEU A 240 -8.19 -6.77 -4.29
N GLY A 241 -8.92 -5.67 -4.23
CA GLY A 241 -10.31 -5.62 -3.78
C GLY A 241 -11.17 -4.72 -4.65
N GLY A 242 -12.49 -4.86 -4.49
CA GLY A 242 -13.48 -4.16 -5.32
C GLY A 242 -13.68 -4.82 -6.69
N THR A 243 -14.68 -4.35 -7.45
CA THR A 243 -14.97 -4.85 -8.80
C THR A 243 -14.22 -4.07 -9.86
N ALA A 244 -13.60 -4.74 -10.83
CA ALA A 244 -13.16 -4.09 -12.06
C ALA A 244 -14.29 -3.26 -12.71
N PRO A 245 -14.02 -2.03 -13.20
CA PRO A 245 -12.70 -1.39 -13.30
C PRO A 245 -12.24 -0.68 -12.00
N GLN A 246 -13.11 -0.55 -10.99
CA GLN A 246 -12.85 0.14 -9.72
C GLN A 246 -12.16 -0.75 -8.67
N GLY A 247 -11.51 -1.82 -9.09
CA GLY A 247 -10.62 -2.68 -8.28
C GLY A 247 -9.40 -3.11 -9.10
N ARG A 248 -9.13 -2.40 -10.20
CA ARG A 248 -8.13 -2.76 -11.21
C ARG A 248 -6.86 -1.95 -11.05
N ILE A 249 -5.72 -2.62 -11.13
CA ILE A 249 -4.40 -2.02 -11.32
C ILE A 249 -3.96 -2.38 -12.74
N ALA A 250 -3.81 -1.39 -13.61
CA ALA A 250 -3.21 -1.54 -14.93
C ALA A 250 -1.70 -1.32 -14.84
N VAL A 251 -0.93 -2.33 -15.24
CA VAL A 251 0.52 -2.36 -15.30
C VAL A 251 0.94 -2.19 -16.76
N ASN A 252 1.51 -1.03 -17.07
CA ASN A 252 2.00 -0.68 -18.40
C ASN A 252 3.48 -1.06 -18.51
N GLY A 253 3.75 -2.36 -18.43
CA GLY A 253 5.08 -2.95 -18.39
C GLY A 253 5.01 -4.34 -17.76
N ASP A 254 6.16 -4.84 -17.30
CA ASP A 254 6.24 -6.16 -16.68
C ASP A 254 5.67 -6.16 -15.26
N ALA A 255 5.04 -7.26 -14.88
CA ALA A 255 4.64 -7.57 -13.51
C ALA A 255 5.49 -8.73 -12.97
N VAL A 256 6.32 -8.46 -11.97
CA VAL A 256 7.22 -9.43 -11.34
C VAL A 256 6.73 -9.73 -9.91
N LEU A 257 6.19 -10.92 -9.69
CA LEU A 257 5.62 -11.38 -8.42
C LEU A 257 6.56 -12.39 -7.76
N THR A 258 7.36 -11.94 -6.80
CA THR A 258 8.53 -12.66 -6.26
C THR A 258 8.77 -12.49 -4.76
N GLY A 259 9.84 -13.12 -4.24
CA GLY A 259 10.45 -12.78 -2.96
C GLY A 259 9.63 -13.19 -1.73
N GLU A 260 8.81 -14.24 -1.81
CA GLU A 260 7.79 -14.58 -0.80
C GLU A 260 6.65 -13.56 -0.68
N GLY A 261 6.50 -12.69 -1.70
CA GLY A 261 5.40 -11.74 -1.77
C GLY A 261 4.05 -12.44 -1.76
N THR A 262 3.01 -11.74 -1.33
CA THR A 262 1.65 -12.27 -1.25
C THR A 262 0.69 -11.45 -2.09
N VAL A 263 -0.04 -12.10 -2.99
CA VAL A 263 -1.21 -11.51 -3.64
C VAL A 263 -2.45 -11.94 -2.87
N ASN A 264 -3.12 -10.97 -2.26
CA ASN A 264 -4.43 -11.15 -1.66
C ASN A 264 -5.50 -10.79 -2.70
N VAL A 265 -6.33 -11.77 -3.04
CA VAL A 265 -7.51 -11.56 -3.88
C VAL A 265 -8.73 -11.68 -2.99
N SER A 266 -9.41 -10.56 -2.75
CA SER A 266 -10.69 -10.57 -2.06
C SER A 266 -11.83 -10.74 -3.05
N ALA A 267 -12.44 -11.92 -3.05
CA ALA A 267 -13.60 -12.29 -3.83
C ALA A 267 -14.94 -11.85 -3.22
N PHE A 268 -15.88 -11.57 -4.12
CA PHE A 268 -16.63 -10.32 -4.26
C PHE A 268 -18.01 -10.35 -3.64
N SER A 269 -18.52 -9.20 -3.17
CA SER A 269 -19.95 -9.02 -2.89
C SER A 269 -20.84 -9.04 -4.14
N SER A 270 -20.26 -9.14 -5.35
CA SER A 270 -20.94 -9.01 -6.67
C SER A 270 -20.54 -10.05 -7.74
N GLY A 271 -19.53 -10.90 -7.49
CA GLY A 271 -19.07 -11.95 -8.42
C GLY A 271 -17.85 -11.65 -9.34
N ILE A 272 -17.20 -10.48 -9.29
CA ILE A 272 -16.09 -10.13 -10.22
C ILE A 272 -14.82 -9.57 -9.52
N PRO A 273 -13.65 -10.23 -9.69
CA PRO A 273 -12.30 -9.65 -9.76
C PRO A 273 -11.99 -8.23 -9.29
N GLY A 274 -11.20 -8.04 -8.23
CA GLY A 274 -10.15 -7.04 -8.28
C GLY A 274 -9.08 -7.60 -9.21
N GLU A 275 -8.58 -6.81 -10.14
CA GLU A 275 -7.81 -7.30 -11.27
C GLU A 275 -6.45 -6.62 -11.34
N LEU A 276 -5.37 -7.40 -11.48
CA LEU A 276 -4.10 -6.92 -11.96
C LEU A 276 -4.07 -7.15 -13.48
N SER A 277 -4.21 -6.09 -14.28
CA SER A 277 -4.12 -6.19 -15.73
C SER A 277 -2.75 -5.73 -16.19
N VAL A 278 -2.07 -6.56 -16.96
CA VAL A 278 -0.67 -6.41 -17.33
C VAL A 278 -0.58 -6.44 -18.85
N THR A 279 0.18 -5.50 -19.41
CA THR A 279 0.42 -5.41 -20.86
C THR A 279 1.80 -5.95 -21.27
N GLY A 280 2.72 -6.08 -20.31
CA GLY A 280 4.01 -6.76 -20.49
C GLY A 280 4.01 -8.16 -19.89
N ARG A 281 5.22 -8.69 -19.64
CA ARG A 281 5.39 -10.06 -19.14
C ARG A 281 4.92 -10.19 -17.69
N VAL A 282 4.23 -11.28 -17.38
CA VAL A 282 3.92 -11.68 -16.00
C VAL A 282 4.89 -12.78 -15.57
N SER A 283 5.64 -12.55 -14.50
CA SER A 283 6.56 -13.54 -13.92
C SER A 283 6.20 -13.81 -12.47
N ILE A 284 5.95 -15.08 -12.12
CA ILE A 284 5.55 -15.52 -10.78
C ILE A 284 6.56 -16.55 -10.27
N ALA A 285 7.26 -16.23 -9.19
CA ALA A 285 8.23 -17.17 -8.58
C ALA A 285 8.27 -16.98 -7.07
N HIS A 286 7.98 -18.04 -6.29
CA HIS A 286 7.92 -17.98 -4.83
C HIS A 286 6.96 -16.90 -4.30
N CYS A 287 5.87 -16.60 -5.02
CA CYS A 287 4.83 -15.69 -4.57
C CYS A 287 3.64 -16.50 -4.06
N LYS A 288 3.02 -16.09 -2.95
CA LYS A 288 1.85 -16.76 -2.35
C LYS A 288 0.56 -16.13 -2.86
N LEU A 289 -0.44 -16.95 -3.12
CA LEU A 289 -1.81 -16.50 -3.39
C LEU A 289 -2.68 -16.73 -2.16
N ARG A 290 -3.42 -15.70 -1.73
CA ARG A 290 -4.44 -15.81 -0.68
C ARG A 290 -5.77 -15.36 -1.24
N VAL A 291 -6.73 -16.29 -1.26
CA VAL A 291 -8.08 -16.02 -1.73
C VAL A 291 -9.00 -15.84 -0.53
N PHE A 292 -9.70 -14.72 -0.48
CA PHE A 292 -10.80 -14.47 0.46
C PHE A 292 -12.08 -14.51 -0.36
N SER A 293 -13.20 -15.06 0.14
CA SER A 293 -14.46 -15.08 -0.62
C SER A 293 -15.66 -15.12 0.29
N THR A 294 -16.53 -14.11 0.21
CA THR A 294 -17.77 -14.07 1.00
C THR A 294 -19.01 -14.51 0.23
N VAL A 295 -18.99 -14.52 -1.11
CA VAL A 295 -20.10 -14.98 -1.98
C VAL A 295 -19.69 -16.20 -2.82
N ALA A 296 -20.62 -17.11 -3.10
CA ALA A 296 -20.41 -18.18 -4.05
C ALA A 296 -20.50 -17.63 -5.48
N THR A 297 -19.46 -17.80 -6.28
CA THR A 297 -19.48 -17.53 -7.73
C THR A 297 -19.57 -18.86 -8.48
N THR A 298 -20.26 -18.87 -9.61
CA THR A 298 -20.36 -20.02 -10.52
C THR A 298 -19.55 -19.82 -11.81
N ALA A 299 -18.95 -18.64 -12.01
CA ALA A 299 -18.19 -18.30 -13.19
C ALA A 299 -16.68 -18.17 -12.89
N PRO A 300 -15.80 -18.55 -13.82
CA PRO A 300 -14.38 -18.29 -13.73
C PRO A 300 -14.08 -16.80 -13.50
N ALA A 301 -13.05 -16.54 -12.70
CA ALA A 301 -12.73 -15.22 -12.20
C ALA A 301 -11.26 -14.90 -12.49
N VAL A 302 -11.01 -14.11 -13.53
CA VAL A 302 -9.67 -13.60 -13.88
C VAL A 302 -9.26 -12.54 -12.87
N PHE A 303 -8.11 -12.72 -12.24
CA PHE A 303 -7.55 -11.76 -11.28
C PHE A 303 -6.15 -11.27 -11.65
N ILE A 304 -5.45 -12.01 -12.53
CA ILE A 304 -4.33 -11.48 -13.31
C ILE A 304 -4.72 -11.60 -14.77
N ARG A 305 -4.97 -10.46 -15.41
CA ARG A 305 -5.23 -10.36 -16.84
C ARG A 305 -3.93 -10.03 -17.55
N ASN A 306 -3.49 -10.84 -18.48
CA ASN A 306 -2.29 -10.60 -19.26
C ASN A 306 -2.71 -10.23 -20.70
N ASP A 307 -3.03 -8.96 -20.90
CA ASP A 307 -3.53 -8.41 -22.17
C ASP A 307 -2.45 -8.33 -23.28
N GLY A 308 -1.24 -8.83 -23.01
CA GLY A 308 -0.14 -8.94 -23.96
C GLY A 308 -0.10 -10.32 -24.65
N ALA A 309 0.82 -10.48 -25.61
CA ALA A 309 1.06 -11.78 -26.25
C ALA A 309 2.00 -12.69 -25.44
N ASP A 310 2.70 -12.12 -24.46
CA ASP A 310 3.64 -12.86 -23.62
C ASP A 310 2.87 -13.79 -22.66
N PRO A 311 3.36 -15.01 -22.38
CA PRO A 311 2.71 -15.91 -21.43
C PRO A 311 2.93 -15.46 -19.98
N VAL A 312 2.08 -15.95 -19.07
CA VAL A 312 2.40 -15.97 -17.64
C VAL A 312 3.50 -17.01 -17.43
N GLU A 313 4.62 -16.58 -16.88
CA GLU A 313 5.76 -17.46 -16.58
C GLU A 313 5.83 -17.79 -15.09
N GLY A 314 5.89 -19.09 -14.80
CA GLY A 314 5.92 -19.61 -13.44
C GLY A 314 4.53 -19.69 -12.80
N VAL A 315 4.50 -20.00 -11.50
CA VAL A 315 3.29 -20.29 -10.74
C VAL A 315 3.39 -19.71 -9.33
N PHE A 316 2.23 -19.52 -8.69
CA PHE A 316 2.20 -19.26 -7.26
C PHE A 316 2.76 -20.46 -6.48
N ASP A 317 3.38 -20.15 -5.34
CA ASP A 317 4.04 -21.11 -4.48
C ASP A 317 3.07 -22.20 -4.02
N GLY A 318 3.42 -23.46 -4.28
CA GLY A 318 2.59 -24.62 -3.96
C GLY A 318 1.30 -24.76 -4.79
N LEU A 319 1.12 -23.97 -5.86
CA LEU A 319 -0.11 -23.95 -6.66
C LEU A 319 0.18 -24.14 -8.17
N PRO A 320 0.64 -25.33 -8.62
CA PRO A 320 0.70 -25.65 -10.05
C PRO A 320 -0.69 -25.58 -10.73
N GLU A 321 -0.73 -25.61 -12.07
CA GLU A 321 -1.97 -25.66 -12.85
C GLU A 321 -2.96 -26.70 -12.31
N GLY A 322 -4.23 -26.31 -12.14
CA GLY A 322 -5.28 -27.18 -11.64
C GLY A 322 -5.30 -27.37 -10.12
N SER A 323 -4.44 -26.66 -9.37
CA SER A 323 -4.43 -26.76 -7.90
C SER A 323 -5.72 -26.23 -7.29
N LEU A 324 -6.17 -26.89 -6.23
CA LEU A 324 -7.39 -26.54 -5.51
C LEU A 324 -7.09 -25.60 -4.35
N ILE A 325 -7.91 -24.56 -4.23
CA ILE A 325 -7.85 -23.54 -3.19
C ILE A 325 -9.19 -23.55 -2.46
N SER A 326 -9.16 -24.02 -1.22
CA SER A 326 -10.35 -24.07 -0.34
C SER A 326 -10.46 -22.78 0.47
N VAL A 327 -11.62 -22.12 0.38
CA VAL A 327 -11.95 -20.90 1.13
C VAL A 327 -13.27 -21.14 1.86
N VAL A 328 -13.18 -21.47 3.15
CA VAL A 328 -14.32 -21.86 4.01
C VAL A 328 -15.10 -23.03 3.37
N ASP A 329 -16.26 -22.77 2.79
CA ASP A 329 -17.18 -23.73 2.19
C ASP A 329 -17.06 -23.79 0.66
N LYS A 330 -16.10 -23.07 0.06
CA LYS A 330 -15.93 -22.95 -1.39
C LYS A 330 -14.61 -23.53 -1.83
N VAL A 331 -14.61 -24.08 -3.03
CA VAL A 331 -13.41 -24.58 -3.68
C VAL A 331 -13.25 -23.89 -5.02
N PHE A 332 -12.04 -23.39 -5.25
CA PHE A 332 -11.60 -22.87 -6.52
C PHE A 332 -10.49 -23.74 -7.07
N GLU A 333 -10.46 -23.92 -8.38
CA GLU A 333 -9.29 -24.42 -9.08
C GLU A 333 -8.56 -23.23 -9.71
N ILE A 334 -7.25 -23.16 -9.54
CA ILE A 334 -6.43 -22.15 -10.22
C ILE A 334 -6.05 -22.63 -11.63
N THR A 335 -6.18 -21.74 -12.60
CA THR A 335 -5.63 -21.91 -13.96
C THR A 335 -4.77 -20.72 -14.34
N TYR A 336 -3.65 -20.97 -14.99
CA TYR A 336 -2.74 -20.01 -15.62
C TYR A 336 -3.01 -19.85 -17.12
N HIS A 337 -4.12 -20.45 -17.59
CA HIS A 337 -4.62 -20.40 -18.97
C HIS A 337 -6.07 -19.88 -19.03
N GLY A 338 -6.42 -18.99 -18.10
CA GLY A 338 -7.75 -18.38 -18.05
C GLY A 338 -7.98 -17.39 -19.20
N GLY A 339 -9.21 -16.85 -19.26
CA GLY A 339 -9.56 -15.77 -20.19
C GLY A 339 -9.36 -16.14 -21.65
N ASP A 340 -8.43 -15.46 -22.31
CA ASP A 340 -8.01 -15.68 -23.70
C ASP A 340 -6.85 -16.68 -23.87
N GLY A 341 -6.35 -17.26 -22.78
CA GLY A 341 -5.42 -18.40 -22.78
C GLY A 341 -4.08 -18.15 -22.07
N ASN A 342 -3.81 -16.92 -21.63
CA ASN A 342 -2.62 -16.54 -20.87
C ASN A 342 -2.95 -15.72 -19.60
N ASP A 343 -4.20 -15.74 -19.13
CA ASP A 343 -4.60 -15.11 -17.86
C ASP A 343 -4.47 -16.07 -16.66
N VAL A 344 -4.35 -15.52 -15.45
CA VAL A 344 -4.54 -16.30 -14.21
C VAL A 344 -5.95 -16.11 -13.67
N ALA A 345 -6.66 -17.22 -13.53
CA ALA A 345 -8.05 -17.25 -13.11
C ALA A 345 -8.33 -18.29 -12.02
N LEU A 346 -9.39 -18.05 -11.27
CA LEU A 346 -9.99 -19.01 -10.35
C LEU A 346 -11.28 -19.56 -10.95
N ILE A 347 -11.35 -20.86 -11.17
CA ILE A 347 -12.53 -21.58 -11.65
C ILE A 347 -13.28 -22.11 -10.44
N PRO A 348 -14.53 -21.68 -10.19
CA PRO A 348 -15.32 -22.25 -9.11
C PRO A 348 -15.57 -23.74 -9.36
N ARG A 349 -15.23 -24.58 -8.39
CA ARG A 349 -15.55 -26.00 -8.40
C ARG A 349 -16.81 -26.29 -7.58
N GLY A 350 -17.26 -25.36 -6.76
CA GLY A 350 -18.50 -25.48 -5.99
C GLY A 350 -18.20 -25.40 -4.49
N ALA A 351 -19.05 -26.05 -3.70
CA ALA A 351 -18.92 -26.07 -2.26
C ALA A 351 -18.44 -27.44 -1.75
N LEU A 352 -17.72 -27.45 -0.62
CA LEU A 352 -17.41 -28.68 0.11
C LEU A 352 -17.92 -28.56 1.55
N VAL A 353 -19.04 -29.23 1.82
CA VAL A 353 -19.79 -29.14 3.08
C VAL A 353 -20.25 -30.53 3.49
N MET A 354 -19.92 -30.95 4.72
CA MET A 354 -20.57 -32.13 5.30
C MET A 354 -21.98 -31.76 5.76
N THR A 355 -22.99 -32.49 5.28
CA THR A 355 -24.41 -32.25 5.59
C THR A 355 -24.94 -33.16 6.69
N ALA A 356 -24.41 -34.37 6.81
CA ALA A 356 -24.78 -35.29 7.88
C ALA A 356 -23.65 -36.26 8.24
N ILE A 357 -23.58 -36.57 9.54
CA ILE A 357 -22.77 -37.67 10.07
C ILE A 357 -23.70 -38.47 10.99
N HIS A 358 -23.96 -39.73 10.65
CA HIS A 358 -24.89 -40.57 11.42
C HIS A 358 -24.52 -42.05 11.37
N LEU A 359 -25.05 -42.81 12.32
CA LEU A 359 -24.87 -44.26 12.37
C LEU A 359 -25.65 -44.94 11.23
N GLY A 360 -24.95 -45.74 10.42
CA GLY A 360 -25.52 -46.64 9.43
C GLY A 360 -25.73 -48.06 9.97
N SER A 361 -26.33 -48.93 9.16
CA SER A 361 -26.64 -50.31 9.52
C SER A 361 -25.67 -51.33 8.87
N PRO A 362 -25.28 -52.40 9.60
CA PRO A 362 -24.83 -52.41 11.00
C PRO A 362 -23.35 -52.00 11.10
N ASN A 363 -23.01 -51.18 12.10
CA ASN A 363 -21.64 -50.74 12.41
C ASN A 363 -20.94 -49.97 11.28
N SER A 364 -21.57 -48.93 10.75
CA SER A 364 -20.88 -47.96 9.90
C SER A 364 -21.19 -46.54 10.33
N MET A 365 -20.26 -45.63 10.09
CA MET A 365 -20.54 -44.21 10.10
C MET A 365 -20.78 -43.76 8.67
N VAL A 366 -21.94 -43.18 8.44
CA VAL A 366 -22.30 -42.57 7.17
C VAL A 366 -21.92 -41.10 7.24
N VAL A 367 -21.09 -40.67 6.30
CA VAL A 367 -20.72 -39.28 6.08
C VAL A 367 -21.35 -38.84 4.77
N GLU A 368 -22.22 -37.86 4.83
CA GLU A 368 -22.89 -37.27 3.67
C GLU A 368 -22.51 -35.80 3.56
N GLY A 369 -22.46 -35.31 2.33
CA GLY A 369 -22.15 -33.91 2.08
C GLY A 369 -22.42 -33.49 0.64
N ILE A 370 -22.11 -32.23 0.41
CA ILE A 370 -22.08 -31.59 -0.90
C ILE A 370 -20.60 -31.31 -1.19
N GLY A 371 -20.13 -31.73 -2.35
CA GLY A 371 -18.82 -31.46 -2.91
C GLY A 371 -18.95 -30.82 -4.30
N PRO A 372 -17.82 -30.42 -4.93
CA PRO A 372 -17.79 -30.08 -6.34
C PRO A 372 -18.38 -31.19 -7.22
N ALA A 373 -19.20 -30.87 -8.22
CA ALA A 373 -19.86 -31.90 -9.05
C ALA A 373 -18.85 -32.85 -9.71
N ASN A 374 -19.11 -34.16 -9.63
CA ASN A 374 -18.25 -35.23 -10.16
C ASN A 374 -16.81 -35.24 -9.60
N ALA A 375 -16.56 -34.65 -8.44
CA ALA A 375 -15.25 -34.66 -7.81
C ALA A 375 -15.07 -35.85 -6.87
N LEU A 376 -13.83 -36.35 -6.84
CA LEU A 376 -13.35 -37.27 -5.83
C LEU A 376 -13.17 -36.51 -4.50
N ILE A 377 -13.74 -37.05 -3.43
CA ILE A 377 -13.75 -36.49 -2.09
C ILE A 377 -13.00 -37.44 -1.16
N HIS A 378 -11.92 -36.97 -0.54
CA HIS A 378 -11.23 -37.68 0.53
C HIS A 378 -11.97 -37.50 1.85
N ILE A 379 -12.21 -38.60 2.56
CA ILE A 379 -12.78 -38.59 3.90
C ILE A 379 -11.69 -38.96 4.89
N GLU A 380 -11.53 -38.10 5.89
CA GLU A 380 -10.54 -38.27 6.95
C GLU A 380 -11.23 -38.25 8.31
N ALA A 381 -10.64 -38.95 9.28
CA ALA A 381 -11.14 -38.97 10.65
C ALA A 381 -10.03 -38.79 11.69
N SER A 382 -10.37 -38.17 12.81
CA SER A 382 -9.48 -37.96 13.96
C SER A 382 -10.22 -38.22 15.28
N PRO A 383 -9.55 -38.75 16.32
CA PRO A 383 -10.13 -38.85 17.66
C PRO A 383 -10.29 -37.50 18.37
N GLY A 384 -9.78 -36.39 17.82
CA GLY A 384 -9.92 -35.06 18.41
C GLY A 384 -9.72 -33.92 17.41
N ILE A 385 -10.53 -32.86 17.53
CA ILE A 385 -10.49 -31.70 16.61
C ILE A 385 -9.16 -30.91 16.68
N ALA A 386 -8.46 -30.97 17.82
CA ALA A 386 -7.19 -30.28 18.06
C ALA A 386 -5.94 -31.18 17.90
N SER A 387 -6.12 -32.46 17.58
CA SER A 387 -5.00 -33.39 17.38
C SER A 387 -4.57 -33.38 15.91
N PRO A 388 -3.27 -33.23 15.58
CA PRO A 388 -2.78 -33.24 14.19
C PRO A 388 -2.89 -34.61 13.48
N GLY A 389 -3.59 -35.59 14.06
CA GLY A 389 -3.70 -36.96 13.57
C GLY A 389 -4.93 -37.26 12.72
N TRP A 390 -5.27 -36.42 11.74
CA TRP A 390 -6.28 -36.78 10.74
C TRP A 390 -5.78 -37.95 9.91
N THR A 391 -6.55 -39.04 9.89
CA THR A 391 -6.23 -40.27 9.17
C THR A 391 -7.16 -40.42 7.98
N PHE A 392 -6.59 -40.71 6.81
CA PHE A 392 -7.37 -41.03 5.62
C PHE A 392 -8.19 -42.30 5.86
N ARG A 393 -9.50 -42.23 5.60
CA ARG A 393 -10.46 -43.33 5.76
C ARG A 393 -10.85 -43.95 4.43
N GLY A 394 -10.85 -43.14 3.38
CA GLY A 394 -11.19 -43.55 2.03
C GLY A 394 -11.65 -42.36 1.21
N GLU A 395 -12.12 -42.66 0.01
CA GLU A 395 -12.59 -41.68 -0.95
C GLU A 395 -13.99 -42.05 -1.44
N THR A 396 -14.73 -41.05 -1.88
CA THR A 396 -16.01 -41.21 -2.57
C THR A 396 -16.12 -40.17 -3.67
N ALA A 397 -16.89 -40.44 -4.71
CA ALA A 397 -17.19 -39.43 -5.72
C ALA A 397 -18.52 -38.76 -5.38
N SER A 398 -18.55 -37.45 -5.53
CA SER A 398 -19.80 -36.70 -5.62
C SER A 398 -20.47 -36.93 -6.97
N ASP A 399 -21.80 -36.88 -7.01
CA ASP A 399 -22.56 -36.98 -8.25
C ASP A 399 -22.57 -35.66 -9.05
N ALA A 400 -23.32 -35.62 -10.16
CA ALA A 400 -23.45 -34.42 -10.99
C ALA A 400 -24.15 -33.25 -10.26
N GLY A 401 -24.88 -33.53 -9.19
CA GLY A 401 -25.46 -32.52 -8.29
C GLY A 401 -24.55 -32.15 -7.11
N GLY A 402 -23.36 -32.75 -7.04
CA GLY A 402 -22.39 -32.54 -5.96
C GLY A 402 -22.65 -33.37 -4.70
N LEU A 403 -23.69 -34.21 -4.65
CA LEU A 403 -23.96 -35.01 -3.46
C LEU A 403 -22.95 -36.15 -3.36
N PHE A 404 -22.31 -36.28 -2.20
CA PHE A 404 -21.47 -37.42 -1.90
C PHE A 404 -21.96 -38.15 -0.65
N ARG A 405 -21.70 -39.46 -0.63
CA ARG A 405 -21.91 -40.32 0.53
C ARG A 405 -20.73 -41.27 0.67
N PHE A 406 -20.19 -41.34 1.86
CA PHE A 406 -19.14 -42.28 2.24
C PHE A 406 -19.59 -43.10 3.44
N MET A 407 -19.24 -44.38 3.43
CA MET A 407 -19.54 -45.29 4.53
C MET A 407 -18.23 -45.77 5.13
N ASP A 408 -17.92 -45.32 6.33
CA ASP A 408 -16.77 -45.79 7.11
C ASP A 408 -17.19 -47.02 7.92
N PRO A 409 -16.72 -48.24 7.60
CA PRO A 409 -17.01 -49.42 8.40
C PRO A 409 -16.41 -49.25 9.81
N PHE A 410 -17.28 -49.18 10.81
CA PHE A 410 -16.94 -48.91 12.19
C PHE A 410 -16.28 -50.14 12.83
N LEU A 411 -14.99 -50.03 13.17
CA LEU A 411 -14.32 -51.01 14.04
C LEU A 411 -14.56 -50.58 15.49
N SER A 412 -15.24 -51.44 16.26
CA SER A 412 -15.81 -51.19 17.59
C SER A 412 -14.81 -50.93 18.73
N SER A 413 -13.69 -50.22 18.53
CA SER A 413 -12.64 -50.08 19.54
C SER A 413 -12.04 -48.67 19.76
N SER A 414 -12.51 -47.61 19.10
CA SER A 414 -11.80 -46.32 19.11
C SER A 414 -12.66 -45.07 19.36
N GLY A 415 -13.45 -45.02 20.44
CA GLY A 415 -14.08 -43.77 20.93
C GLY A 415 -14.90 -42.95 19.90
N PRO A 416 -15.30 -41.71 20.23
CA PRO A 416 -15.91 -40.81 19.27
C PRO A 416 -14.88 -40.31 18.25
N LEU A 417 -15.24 -40.33 16.96
CA LEU A 417 -14.43 -39.79 15.86
C LEU A 417 -15.04 -38.50 15.31
N PHE A 418 -14.16 -37.57 14.95
CA PHE A 418 -14.48 -36.40 14.14
C PHE A 418 -14.17 -36.73 12.69
N TYR A 419 -15.05 -36.36 11.76
CA TYR A 419 -14.83 -36.52 10.32
C TYR A 419 -14.57 -35.17 9.68
N ARG A 420 -13.88 -35.18 8.53
CA ARG A 420 -13.85 -34.07 7.59
C ARG A 420 -13.81 -34.60 6.17
N ALA A 421 -14.35 -33.82 5.25
CA ALA A 421 -14.18 -34.01 3.82
C ALA A 421 -13.08 -33.06 3.32
N ALA A 422 -12.23 -33.56 2.43
CA ALA A 422 -11.20 -32.81 1.74
C ALA A 422 -11.20 -33.20 0.25
N LEU A 423 -10.61 -32.36 -0.60
CA LEU A 423 -10.29 -32.76 -1.96
C LEU A 423 -8.86 -33.30 -2.02
N PRO A 424 -8.55 -34.19 -2.98
CA PRO A 424 -7.24 -34.84 -3.12
C PRO A 424 -6.05 -33.89 -3.21
#